data_AF-A0A645FA93-F1
#
_entry.id   AF-A0A645FA93-F1
#
_cell.length_a   1.000
_cell.length_b   1.000
_cell.length_c   1.000
_cell.angle_alpha   90.00
_cell.angle_beta   90.00
_cell.angle_gamma   90.00
#
_symmetry.space_group_name_H-M   'P 1'
#
loop_
_entity.id
_entity.type
_entity.pdbx_description
1 polymer ?
#
loop_
_entity_poly.entity_id
_entity_poly.type
_entity_poly.pdbx_seq_one_letter_code
_entity_poly.pdbx_strand_id
1 'polypeptide(L)'
;MERIANSEQPIRYTEKLNQLIDDAYSEGTISAKIETGVYYIISKNLDDIPAELKKIDLKNPYIVFLNMIKNNQDWVSYIPYPLSIYNKEHLIDFIIGTLGIVVIIDLYDIKRIASRLDLKYEETTDRNMPLQFYLFGEDKTQAIGFFGLSGHYLMRVFLEMYSLEWLIRNSLAMWKEKAEITSTKEN
;
A
#
# COMPACT_ATOMS: atom_id res chain seq x y z
N MET A 1 -24.27 10.46 0.95
CA MET A 1 -23.01 9.78 1.29
C MET A 1 -22.38 10.59 2.42
N GLU A 2 -22.44 10.10 3.65
CA GLU A 2 -21.94 10.82 4.83
C GLU A 2 -20.42 10.62 4.91
N ARG A 3 -19.67 11.71 5.09
CA ARG A 3 -18.21 11.64 5.27
C ARG A 3 -17.95 11.14 6.69
N ILE A 4 -17.51 9.89 6.83
CA ILE A 4 -17.02 9.36 8.10
C ILE A 4 -15.53 9.72 8.20
N ALA A 5 -15.13 10.35 9.31
CA ALA A 5 -13.73 10.65 9.57
C ALA A 5 -12.95 9.34 9.75
N ASN A 6 -11.67 9.30 9.35
CA ASN A 6 -10.84 8.13 9.64
C ASN A 6 -10.78 7.93 11.15
N SER A 7 -10.94 6.70 11.60
CA SER A 7 -10.89 6.34 13.02
C SER A 7 -9.48 6.47 13.60
N GLU A 8 -8.44 6.41 12.76
CA GLU A 8 -7.03 6.60 13.12
C GLU A 8 -6.34 7.60 12.18
N GLN A 9 -5.32 8.29 12.70
CA GLN A 9 -4.49 9.19 11.88
C GLN A 9 -3.75 8.38 10.79
N PRO A 10 -3.81 8.79 9.51
CA PRO A 10 -3.05 8.21 8.43
C PRO A 10 -1.57 8.01 8.72
N ILE A 11 -1.07 6.78 8.57
CA ILE A 11 0.37 6.50 8.54
C ILE A 11 0.85 6.59 7.09
N ARG A 12 1.82 7.46 6.83
CA ARG A 12 2.45 7.65 5.52
C ARG A 12 3.96 7.56 5.61
N TYR A 13 4.58 7.01 4.57
CA TYR A 13 6.02 6.85 4.44
C TYR A 13 6.64 7.84 3.43
N THR A 14 5.99 8.98 3.21
CA THR A 14 6.49 10.01 2.28
C THR A 14 7.85 10.56 2.70
N GLU A 15 8.08 10.77 4.00
CA GLU A 15 9.41 11.18 4.50
C GLU A 15 10.46 10.10 4.24
N LYS A 16 10.11 8.82 4.47
CA LYS A 16 11.00 7.69 4.21
C LYS A 16 11.30 7.55 2.72
N LEU A 17 10.33 7.77 1.84
CA LEU A 17 10.54 7.83 0.41
C LEU A 17 11.60 8.87 0.04
N ASN A 18 11.46 10.11 0.56
CA ASN A 18 12.41 11.18 0.23
C ASN A 18 13.81 10.88 0.77
N GLN A 19 13.92 10.32 1.98
CA GLN A 19 15.20 9.84 2.49
C GLN A 19 15.85 8.82 1.55
N LEU A 20 15.11 7.81 1.09
CA LEU A 20 15.64 6.80 0.18
C LEU A 20 16.00 7.35 -1.20
N ILE A 21 15.30 8.40 -1.64
CA ILE A 21 15.70 9.13 -2.84
C ILE A 21 17.06 9.78 -2.60
N ASP A 22 17.24 10.51 -1.50
CA ASP A 22 18.53 11.15 -1.17
C ASP A 22 19.68 10.12 -1.10
N ASP A 23 19.43 8.98 -0.45
CA ASP A 23 20.39 7.88 -0.35
C ASP A 23 20.77 7.32 -1.75
N ALA A 24 19.78 7.16 -2.65
CA ALA A 24 20.01 6.69 -4.01
C ALA A 24 20.86 7.65 -4.87
N TYR A 25 20.89 8.95 -4.57
CA TYR A 25 21.81 9.88 -5.25
C TYR A 25 23.27 9.65 -4.86
N SER A 26 23.51 9.08 -3.68
CA SER A 26 24.86 8.75 -3.21
C SER A 26 25.28 7.33 -3.63
N GLU A 27 24.35 6.38 -3.60
CA GLU A 27 24.62 4.94 -3.74
C GLU A 27 24.21 4.36 -5.10
N GLY A 28 23.49 5.12 -5.92
CA GLY A 28 22.97 4.70 -7.22
C GLY A 28 21.63 3.97 -7.12
N THR A 29 21.60 2.82 -6.45
CA THR A 29 20.39 2.01 -6.25
C THR A 29 20.28 1.56 -4.81
N ILE A 30 19.11 1.77 -4.21
CA ILE A 30 18.82 1.35 -2.84
C ILE A 30 17.49 0.60 -2.80
N SER A 31 17.42 -0.45 -1.98
CA SER A 31 16.17 -1.08 -1.59
C SER A 31 16.00 -1.06 -0.09
N ALA A 32 14.74 -0.93 0.35
CA ALA A 32 14.41 -0.93 1.77
C ALA A 32 13.07 -1.61 2.02
N LYS A 33 13.01 -2.38 3.11
CA LYS A 33 11.76 -2.82 3.70
C LYS A 33 11.16 -1.65 4.48
N ILE A 34 9.96 -1.23 4.10
CA ILE A 34 9.26 -0.09 4.71
C ILE A 34 8.43 -0.55 5.89
N GLU A 35 7.69 -1.64 5.69
CA GLU A 35 6.93 -2.32 6.73
C GLU A 35 6.74 -3.80 6.35
N THR A 36 5.93 -4.52 7.11
CA THR A 36 5.63 -5.93 6.80
C THR A 36 4.96 -6.02 5.44
N GLY A 37 5.61 -6.72 4.50
CA GLY A 37 5.10 -6.89 3.14
C GLY A 37 5.25 -5.70 2.21
N VAL A 38 5.88 -4.58 2.61
CA VAL A 38 6.05 -3.41 1.73
C VAL A 38 7.52 -3.06 1.58
N TYR A 39 7.96 -2.94 0.33
CA TYR A 39 9.34 -2.64 -0.02
C TYR A 39 9.40 -1.54 -1.07
N TYR A 40 10.38 -0.66 -0.96
CA TYR A 40 10.69 0.34 -2.00
C TYR A 40 12.05 0.01 -2.62
N ILE A 41 12.16 0.24 -3.93
CA ILE A 41 13.43 0.28 -4.66
C ILE A 41 13.51 1.64 -5.33
N ILE A 42 14.57 2.39 -5.03
CA ILE A 42 14.87 3.68 -5.64
C ILE A 42 16.15 3.55 -6.43
N SER A 43 16.16 4.02 -7.68
CA SER A 43 17.34 3.88 -8.53
C SER A 43 17.59 5.08 -9.43
N LYS A 44 18.84 5.55 -9.47
CA LYS A 44 19.38 6.45 -10.49
C LYS A 44 19.81 5.73 -11.77
N ASN A 45 19.93 4.40 -11.72
CA ASN A 45 20.18 3.55 -12.89
C ASN A 45 19.10 2.47 -12.99
N LEU A 46 18.15 2.63 -13.92
CA LEU A 46 16.99 1.75 -14.02
C LEU A 46 17.36 0.30 -14.33
N ASP A 47 18.51 0.08 -14.98
CA ASP A 47 19.00 -1.26 -15.33
C ASP A 47 19.40 -2.10 -14.10
N ASP A 48 19.63 -1.46 -12.95
CA ASP A 48 19.99 -2.13 -11.70
C ASP A 48 18.76 -2.65 -10.92
N ILE A 49 17.55 -2.17 -11.24
CA ILE A 49 16.31 -2.55 -10.55
C ILE A 49 16.06 -4.07 -10.57
N PRO A 50 16.21 -4.80 -11.70
CA PRO A 50 16.01 -6.25 -11.70
C PRO A 50 17.01 -7.01 -10.83
N ALA A 51 18.24 -6.51 -10.70
CA ALA A 51 19.25 -7.11 -9.83
C ALA A 51 18.91 -6.85 -8.36
N GLU A 52 18.46 -5.64 -8.05
CA GLU A 52 18.03 -5.26 -6.70
C GLU A 52 16.78 -6.03 -6.26
N LEU A 53 15.80 -6.21 -7.14
CA LEU A 53 14.59 -6.98 -6.87
C LEU A 53 14.89 -8.43 -6.46
N LYS A 54 15.92 -9.05 -7.07
CA LYS A 54 16.35 -10.43 -6.74
C LYS A 54 16.98 -10.56 -5.35
N LYS A 55 17.39 -9.44 -4.72
CA LYS A 55 17.93 -9.46 -3.34
C LYS A 55 16.83 -9.55 -2.30
N ILE A 56 15.58 -9.28 -2.68
CA ILE A 56 14.41 -9.30 -1.78
C ILE A 56 13.74 -10.68 -1.88
N ASP A 57 13.59 -11.37 -0.74
CA ASP A 57 12.85 -12.65 -0.67
C ASP A 57 11.33 -12.39 -0.77
N LEU A 58 10.84 -12.26 -2.00
CA LEU A 58 9.43 -12.03 -2.33
C LEU A 58 8.74 -13.34 -2.70
N LYS A 59 7.57 -13.60 -2.11
CA LYS A 59 6.83 -14.85 -2.35
C LYS A 59 5.64 -14.67 -3.28
N ASN A 60 4.88 -13.58 -3.14
CA ASN A 60 3.77 -13.24 -4.02
C ASN A 60 3.76 -11.72 -4.28
N PRO A 61 4.71 -11.18 -5.06
CA PRO A 61 4.87 -9.74 -5.21
C PRO A 61 3.86 -9.11 -6.17
N TYR A 62 3.24 -8.04 -5.73
CA TYR A 62 2.57 -7.04 -6.55
C TYR A 62 3.49 -5.82 -6.70
N ILE A 63 4.00 -5.60 -7.91
CA ILE A 63 5.06 -4.62 -8.19
C ILE A 63 4.48 -3.48 -9.02
N VAL A 64 4.69 -2.24 -8.56
CA VAL A 64 4.31 -1.03 -9.29
C VAL A 64 5.53 -0.17 -9.53
N PHE A 65 5.82 0.08 -10.80
CA PHE A 65 6.76 1.10 -11.22
C PHE A 65 6.03 2.44 -11.30
N LEU A 66 6.36 3.38 -10.42
CA LEU A 66 5.71 4.68 -10.40
C LEU A 66 5.91 5.46 -11.69
N ASN A 67 7.08 5.29 -12.33
CA ASN A 67 7.36 5.87 -13.63
C ASN A 67 6.40 5.37 -14.72
N MET A 68 5.92 4.12 -14.65
CA MET A 68 4.93 3.59 -15.60
C MET A 68 3.55 4.21 -15.37
N ILE A 69 3.11 4.31 -14.10
CA ILE A 69 1.84 4.99 -13.77
C ILE A 69 1.86 6.44 -14.25
N LYS A 70 3.01 7.13 -14.07
CA LYS A 70 3.25 8.45 -14.63
C LYS A 70 3.12 8.46 -16.15
N ASN A 71 3.87 7.61 -16.85
CA ASN A 71 3.90 7.63 -18.31
C ASN A 71 2.54 7.29 -18.95
N ASN A 72 1.76 6.43 -18.30
CA ASN A 72 0.44 6.01 -18.77
C ASN A 72 -0.70 6.96 -18.36
N GLN A 73 -0.43 7.97 -17.53
CA GLN A 73 -1.44 8.88 -16.97
C GLN A 73 -2.49 8.17 -16.10
N ASP A 74 -2.13 7.03 -15.50
CA ASP A 74 -3.01 6.18 -14.68
C ASP A 74 -3.13 6.68 -13.21
N TRP A 75 -2.74 7.94 -12.92
CA TRP A 75 -2.75 8.54 -11.58
C TRP A 75 -4.16 8.98 -11.12
N VAL A 76 -5.16 8.11 -11.20
CA VAL A 76 -6.58 8.44 -10.94
C VAL A 76 -6.80 9.18 -9.60
N SER A 77 -7.04 10.50 -9.60
CA SER A 77 -7.46 11.35 -8.44
C SER A 77 -6.68 11.21 -7.11
N TYR A 78 -5.56 10.47 -7.09
CA TYR A 78 -4.70 10.34 -5.90
C TYR A 78 -3.84 11.59 -5.73
N ILE A 79 -3.19 11.71 -4.57
CA ILE A 79 -2.17 12.75 -4.36
C ILE A 79 -1.17 12.62 -5.50
N PRO A 80 -1.01 13.66 -6.34
CA PRO A 80 -0.13 13.56 -7.47
C PRO A 80 1.31 13.43 -6.92
N TYR A 81 2.12 12.57 -7.54
CA TYR A 81 3.53 12.35 -7.18
C TYR A 81 4.38 13.64 -7.02
N PRO A 82 4.09 14.81 -7.64
CA PRO A 82 4.76 16.06 -7.32
C PRO A 82 4.60 16.52 -5.86
N LEU A 83 3.62 16.02 -5.12
CA LEU A 83 3.43 16.31 -3.70
C LEU A 83 4.08 15.25 -2.78
N SER A 84 4.54 14.13 -3.35
CA SER A 84 5.23 13.06 -2.62
C SER A 84 6.76 13.19 -2.69
N ILE A 85 7.29 13.94 -3.66
CA ILE A 85 8.73 14.20 -3.83
C ILE A 85 9.00 15.67 -3.48
N TYR A 86 9.77 15.91 -2.43
CA TYR A 86 9.94 17.24 -1.84
C TYR A 86 11.03 18.06 -2.54
N ASN A 87 12.12 17.42 -2.94
CA ASN A 87 13.20 18.08 -3.66
C ASN A 87 12.81 18.26 -5.15
N LYS A 88 12.92 19.50 -5.63
CA LYS A 88 12.61 19.89 -7.01
C LYS A 88 13.44 19.12 -8.05
N GLU A 89 14.74 18.95 -7.81
CA GLU A 89 15.63 18.25 -8.74
C GLU A 89 15.26 16.78 -8.82
N HIS A 90 14.93 16.16 -7.67
CA HIS A 90 14.49 14.77 -7.61
C HIS A 90 13.17 14.58 -8.37
N LEU A 91 12.25 15.54 -8.25
CA LEU A 91 11.00 15.54 -8.99
C LEU A 91 11.24 15.66 -10.50
N ILE A 92 12.14 16.55 -10.93
CA ILE A 92 12.51 16.69 -12.35
C ILE A 92 13.07 15.36 -12.88
N ASP A 93 14.01 14.77 -12.16
CA ASP A 93 14.63 13.50 -12.53
C ASP A 93 13.61 12.35 -12.62
N PHE A 94 12.64 12.32 -11.71
CA PHE A 94 11.53 11.37 -11.80
C PHE A 94 10.66 11.61 -13.03
N ILE A 95 10.36 12.87 -13.35
CA ILE A 95 9.54 13.25 -14.52
C ILE A 95 10.23 12.84 -15.83
N ILE A 96 11.53 13.11 -15.97
CA ILE A 96 12.30 12.79 -17.18
C ILE A 96 12.75 11.32 -17.23
N GLY A 97 12.56 10.55 -16.14
CA GLY A 97 12.82 9.12 -16.09
C GLY A 97 14.26 8.74 -15.69
N THR A 98 15.05 9.68 -15.15
CA THR A 98 16.40 9.44 -14.62
C THR A 98 16.40 9.09 -13.12
N LEU A 99 15.22 9.08 -12.49
CA LEU A 99 14.98 8.51 -11.17
C LEU A 99 13.84 7.50 -11.27
N GLY A 100 14.14 6.24 -10.97
CA GLY A 100 13.20 5.13 -10.89
C GLY A 100 12.71 4.92 -9.48
N ILE A 101 11.40 4.77 -9.32
CA ILE A 101 10.78 4.41 -8.04
C ILE A 101 9.87 3.21 -8.25
N VAL A 102 10.17 2.12 -7.55
CA VAL A 102 9.37 0.90 -7.52
C VAL A 102 8.84 0.69 -6.12
N VAL A 103 7.54 0.49 -6.02
CA VAL A 103 6.87 0.13 -4.77
C VAL A 103 6.31 -1.27 -4.92
N ILE A 104 6.58 -2.11 -3.93
CA ILE A 104 6.28 -3.54 -3.95
C ILE A 104 5.44 -3.86 -2.72
N ILE A 105 4.37 -4.62 -2.93
CA ILE A 105 3.65 -5.31 -1.87
C ILE A 105 3.87 -6.81 -2.04
N ASP A 106 4.39 -7.52 -1.05
CA ASP A 106 4.33 -8.98 -1.00
C ASP A 106 3.00 -9.42 -0.40
N LEU A 107 2.09 -9.91 -1.24
CA LEU A 107 0.76 -10.35 -0.84
C LEU A 107 0.81 -11.53 0.13
N TYR A 108 1.90 -12.30 0.12
CA TYR A 108 2.12 -13.35 1.11
C TYR A 108 2.18 -12.80 2.54
N ASP A 109 2.60 -11.55 2.73
CA ASP A 109 2.76 -10.92 4.04
C ASP A 109 1.46 -10.33 4.57
N ILE A 110 0.46 -10.12 3.72
CA ILE A 110 -0.86 -9.65 4.14
C ILE A 110 -1.50 -10.65 5.09
N LYS A 111 -1.30 -11.96 4.89
CA LYS A 111 -1.78 -12.97 5.84
C LYS A 111 -1.18 -12.81 7.23
N ARG A 112 0.07 -12.31 7.34
CA ARG A 112 0.72 -12.06 8.64
C ARG A 112 0.14 -10.82 9.31
N ILE A 113 -0.21 -9.80 8.53
CA ILE A 113 -0.95 -8.63 9.03
C ILE A 113 -2.32 -9.08 9.52
N ALA A 114 -3.07 -9.84 8.71
CA ALA A 114 -4.39 -10.36 9.03
C ALA A 114 -4.39 -11.20 10.31
N SER A 115 -3.46 -12.15 10.46
CA SER A 115 -3.35 -12.97 11.67
C SER A 115 -3.10 -12.16 12.94
N ARG A 116 -2.31 -11.08 12.87
CA ARG A 116 -2.08 -10.17 14.03
C ARG A 116 -3.33 -9.37 14.41
N LEU A 117 -4.30 -9.29 13.50
CA LEU A 117 -5.58 -8.60 13.69
C LEU A 117 -6.73 -9.57 13.97
N ASP A 118 -6.43 -10.86 14.18
CA ASP A 118 -7.43 -11.93 14.33
C ASP A 118 -8.38 -12.05 13.13
N LEU A 119 -7.84 -11.82 11.92
CA LEU A 119 -8.57 -11.92 10.65
C LEU A 119 -8.06 -13.11 9.82
N LYS A 120 -8.96 -13.71 9.04
CA LYS A 120 -8.56 -14.52 7.87
C LYS A 120 -8.46 -13.61 6.66
N TYR A 121 -7.51 -13.90 5.79
CA TYR A 121 -7.28 -13.20 4.53
C TYR A 121 -7.46 -14.14 3.35
N GLU A 122 -8.11 -13.67 2.29
CA GLU A 122 -8.20 -14.35 0.99
C GLU A 122 -7.93 -13.36 -0.15
N GLU A 123 -7.14 -13.82 -1.12
CA GLU A 123 -6.98 -13.15 -2.41
C GLU A 123 -8.13 -13.55 -3.32
N THR A 124 -8.68 -12.60 -4.07
CA THR A 124 -9.74 -12.90 -5.03
C THR A 124 -9.39 -12.47 -6.44
N THR A 125 -10.12 -13.01 -7.40
CA THR A 125 -10.02 -12.60 -8.81
C THR A 125 -10.82 -11.33 -9.12
N ASP A 126 -11.56 -10.79 -8.15
CA ASP A 126 -12.29 -9.54 -8.30
C ASP A 126 -11.31 -8.36 -8.26
N ARG A 127 -11.12 -7.72 -9.41
CA ARG A 127 -10.24 -6.56 -9.55
C ARG A 127 -10.70 -5.36 -8.72
N ASN A 128 -12.00 -5.26 -8.42
CA ASN A 128 -12.53 -4.18 -7.59
C ASN A 128 -12.24 -4.42 -6.11
N MET A 129 -12.24 -5.68 -5.66
CA MET A 129 -12.00 -6.07 -4.27
C MET A 129 -10.97 -7.21 -4.17
N PRO A 130 -9.70 -6.94 -4.54
CA PRO A 130 -8.68 -7.97 -4.67
C PRO A 130 -8.32 -8.62 -3.32
N LEU A 131 -8.54 -7.92 -2.21
CA LEU A 131 -8.20 -8.38 -0.87
C LEU A 131 -9.47 -8.47 -0.01
N GLN A 132 -9.76 -9.65 0.52
CA GLN A 132 -10.89 -9.88 1.41
C GLN A 132 -10.42 -10.35 2.78
N PHE A 133 -11.12 -9.88 3.81
CA PHE A 133 -10.84 -10.15 5.21
C PHE A 133 -12.10 -10.59 5.92
N TYR A 134 -11.97 -11.63 6.73
CA TYR A 134 -13.08 -12.23 7.45
C TYR A 134 -12.81 -12.20 8.95
N LEU A 135 -13.81 -11.76 9.70
CA LEU A 135 -13.86 -11.84 11.15
C LEU A 135 -14.55 -13.14 11.53
N PHE A 136 -13.96 -13.89 12.46
CA PHE A 136 -14.54 -15.11 12.98
C PHE A 136 -14.97 -14.93 14.45
N GLY A 137 -16.02 -15.66 14.84
CA GLY A 137 -16.38 -15.83 16.25
C GLY A 137 -15.34 -16.67 17.01
N GLU A 138 -15.54 -16.84 18.32
CA GLU A 138 -14.59 -17.57 19.20
C GLU A 138 -14.27 -18.98 18.72
N ASP A 139 -15.24 -19.66 18.09
CA ASP A 139 -15.08 -21.03 17.60
C ASP A 139 -14.28 -21.13 16.30
N LYS A 140 -14.00 -20.00 15.62
CA LYS A 140 -13.36 -19.90 14.31
C LYS A 140 -14.01 -20.76 13.21
N THR A 141 -15.25 -21.21 13.41
CA THR A 141 -15.95 -22.07 12.45
C THR A 141 -16.85 -21.27 11.50
N GLN A 142 -17.38 -20.13 11.98
CA GLN A 142 -18.23 -19.25 11.18
C GLN A 142 -17.70 -17.82 11.14
N ALA A 143 -17.70 -17.24 9.94
CA ALA A 143 -17.41 -15.83 9.76
C ALA A 143 -18.61 -15.01 10.25
N ILE A 144 -18.35 -14.11 11.20
CA ILE A 144 -19.35 -13.19 11.76
C ILE A 144 -19.35 -11.83 11.05
N GLY A 145 -18.37 -11.62 10.16
CA GLY A 145 -18.24 -10.39 9.40
C GLY A 145 -17.24 -10.53 8.26
N PHE A 146 -17.40 -9.67 7.25
CA PHE A 146 -16.47 -9.57 6.14
C PHE A 146 -16.30 -8.12 5.70
N PHE A 147 -15.07 -7.78 5.29
CA PHE A 147 -14.77 -6.52 4.62
C PHE A 147 -13.66 -6.76 3.58
N GLY A 148 -13.43 -5.78 2.70
CA GLY A 148 -12.35 -5.87 1.72
C GLY A 148 -11.62 -4.55 1.53
N LEU A 149 -10.42 -4.64 0.96
CA LEU A 149 -9.75 -3.48 0.38
C LEU A 149 -10.00 -3.48 -1.12
N SER A 150 -10.53 -2.36 -1.62
CA SER A 150 -10.70 -2.20 -3.05
C SER A 150 -9.35 -1.98 -3.74
N GLY A 151 -9.28 -2.31 -5.03
CA GLY A 151 -8.07 -2.05 -5.82
C GLY A 151 -7.67 -0.57 -5.77
N HIS A 152 -8.65 0.34 -5.85
CA HIS A 152 -8.41 1.77 -5.69
C HIS A 152 -7.87 2.13 -4.31
N TYR A 153 -8.41 1.57 -3.24
CA TYR A 153 -7.92 1.86 -1.90
C TYR A 153 -6.50 1.31 -1.66
N LEU A 154 -6.19 0.17 -2.27
CA LEU A 154 -4.84 -0.42 -2.27
C LEU A 154 -3.82 0.45 -3.04
N MET A 155 -4.25 1.13 -4.11
CA MET A 155 -3.39 2.05 -4.88
C MET A 155 -2.79 3.18 -4.04
N ARG A 156 -3.37 3.50 -2.88
CA ARG A 156 -2.87 4.51 -1.95
C ARG A 156 -1.53 4.11 -1.31
N VAL A 157 -1.23 2.82 -1.17
CA VAL A 157 0.11 2.36 -0.75
C VAL A 157 1.16 2.81 -1.76
N PHE A 158 0.86 2.61 -3.04
CA PHE A 158 1.78 2.89 -4.14
C PHE A 158 1.87 4.39 -4.44
N LEU A 159 0.77 5.15 -4.42
CA LEU A 159 0.74 6.52 -4.93
C LEU A 159 0.82 7.59 -3.85
N GLU A 160 0.31 7.28 -2.66
CA GLU A 160 0.26 8.22 -1.54
C GLU A 160 1.20 7.78 -0.38
N MET A 161 1.99 6.72 -0.57
CA MET A 161 2.90 6.14 0.43
C MET A 161 2.20 5.73 1.73
N TYR A 162 0.92 5.33 1.68
CA TYR A 162 0.22 4.87 2.88
C TYR A 162 0.75 3.55 3.39
N SER A 163 0.70 3.36 4.70
CA SER A 163 0.87 2.04 5.31
C SER A 163 -0.27 1.11 4.90
N LEU A 164 0.10 -0.06 4.36
CA LEU A 164 -0.80 -1.18 4.08
C LEU A 164 -1.46 -1.68 5.35
N GLU A 165 -0.71 -1.83 6.44
CA GLU A 165 -1.27 -2.24 7.72
C GLU A 165 -2.29 -1.22 8.23
N TRP A 166 -2.00 0.08 8.11
CA TRP A 166 -2.96 1.14 8.45
C TRP A 166 -4.22 1.06 7.58
N LEU A 167 -4.10 0.87 6.25
CA LEU A 167 -5.27 0.75 5.39
C LEU A 167 -6.17 -0.42 5.81
N ILE A 168 -5.58 -1.57 6.19
CA ILE A 168 -6.32 -2.74 6.68
C ILE A 168 -7.02 -2.43 8.01
N ARG A 169 -6.31 -1.82 8.97
CA ARG A 169 -6.88 -1.43 10.28
C ARG A 169 -8.01 -0.42 10.13
N ASN A 170 -7.82 0.59 9.30
CA ASN A 170 -8.83 1.61 9.04
C ASN A 170 -10.08 0.99 8.38
N SER A 171 -9.92 0.10 7.39
CA SER A 171 -11.06 -0.61 6.79
C SER A 171 -11.81 -1.49 7.80
N LEU A 172 -11.09 -2.18 8.70
CA LEU A 172 -11.69 -2.96 9.79
C LEU A 172 -12.49 -2.06 10.74
N ALA A 173 -11.92 -0.92 11.16
CA ALA A 173 -12.57 0.01 12.07
C ALA A 173 -13.83 0.62 11.45
N MET A 174 -13.77 1.07 10.19
CA MET A 174 -14.93 1.58 9.45
C MET A 174 -16.04 0.53 9.30
N TRP A 175 -15.67 -0.75 9.16
CA TRP A 175 -16.63 -1.85 9.11
C TRP A 175 -17.32 -2.05 10.47
N LYS A 176 -16.55 -2.08 11.57
CA LYS A 176 -17.09 -2.24 12.93
C LYS A 176 -18.07 -1.12 13.29
N GLU A 177 -17.72 0.13 13.00
CA GLU A 177 -18.59 1.29 13.24
C GLU A 177 -19.92 1.16 12.48
N LYS A 178 -19.88 0.76 11.19
CA LYS A 178 -21.10 0.52 10.41
C LYS A 178 -21.94 -0.63 10.97
N ALA A 179 -21.32 -1.70 11.44
CA ALA A 179 -22.01 -2.82 12.05
C ALA A 179 -22.74 -2.40 13.35
N GLU A 180 -22.09 -1.59 14.20
CA GLU A 180 -22.66 -1.05 15.44
C GLU A 180 -23.82 -0.07 15.19
N ILE A 181 -23.70 0.80 14.18
CA ILE A 181 -24.79 1.70 13.79
C ILE A 181 -26.02 0.91 13.31
N THR A 182 -25.79 -0.21 12.62
CA THR A 182 -26.89 -1.04 12.09
C THR A 182 -27.62 -1.77 13.22
N SER A 183 -26.88 -2.36 14.17
CA SER A 183 -27.48 -3.04 15.33
C SER A 183 -28.23 -2.10 16.28
N THR A 184 -27.87 -0.81 16.33
CA THR A 184 -28.56 0.19 17.15
C THR A 184 -29.88 0.68 16.50
N LYS A 185 -30.01 0.59 15.17
CA LYS A 185 -31.23 1.01 14.45
C LYS A 185 -32.33 -0.05 14.39
N GLU A 186 -32.00 -1.30 14.73
CA GLU A 186 -32.95 -2.43 14.72
C GLU A 186 -33.57 -2.71 16.11
N ASN A 187 -33.21 -1.92 17.13
CA ASN A 187 -33.82 -1.91 18.47
C ASN A 187 -34.63 -0.63 18.70
#